data_AF-A0A537DVU3-F1
#
_entry.id   AF-A0A537DVU3-F1
#
_cell.length_a   1.000
_cell.length_b   1.000
_cell.length_c   1.000
_cell.angle_alpha   90.00
_cell.angle_beta   90.00
_cell.angle_gamma   90.00
#
_symmetry.space_group_name_H-M   'P 1'
#
loop_
_entity.id
_entity.type
_entity.pdbx_description
1 polymer ?
#
loop_
_entity_poly.entity_id
_entity_poly.type
_entity_poly.pdbx_seq_one_letter_code
_entity_poly.pdbx_strand_id
1 'polypeptide(L)'
;MKLSKTREGTLYTRIASLLTGIALLAIFVYQMLYDYVIQYGGTYPSGGILLISWPLLSFGAVFGSYGARMLRSRIALAVPIASSITLFTFFIQWEWCLRYCARP
;
A
#
# COMPACT_ATOMS: atom_id res chain seq x y z
N MET A 1 -24.84 -1.82 -20.85
CA MET A 1 -24.87 -3.20 -20.32
C MET A 1 -24.66 -3.10 -18.80
N LYS A 2 -25.70 -3.31 -17.97
CA LYS A 2 -25.57 -3.27 -16.51
C LYS A 2 -24.92 -4.57 -16.04
N LEU A 3 -23.81 -4.50 -15.31
CA LEU A 3 -23.23 -5.68 -14.68
C LEU A 3 -24.11 -6.13 -13.51
N SER A 4 -24.12 -7.42 -13.18
CA SER A 4 -24.72 -7.88 -11.92
C SER A 4 -23.91 -7.34 -10.74
N LYS A 5 -24.57 -7.02 -9.62
CA LYS A 5 -23.92 -6.49 -8.39
C LYS A 5 -22.72 -7.34 -7.94
N THR A 6 -22.78 -8.65 -8.15
CA THR A 6 -21.68 -9.58 -7.85
C THR A 6 -20.48 -9.36 -8.76
N ARG A 7 -20.71 -9.17 -10.07
CA ARG A 7 -19.63 -8.93 -11.05
C ARG A 7 -18.99 -7.56 -10.86
N GLU A 8 -19.78 -6.55 -10.47
CA GLU A 8 -19.25 -5.24 -10.06
C GLU A 8 -18.37 -5.37 -8.81
N GLY A 9 -18.86 -6.02 -7.76
CA GLY A 9 -18.10 -6.23 -6.53
C GLY A 9 -16.76 -6.96 -6.74
N THR A 10 -16.72 -7.96 -7.61
CA THR A 10 -15.47 -8.65 -7.99
C THR A 10 -14.51 -7.74 -8.75
N LEU A 11 -15.02 -6.81 -9.55
CA LEU A 11 -14.21 -5.86 -10.30
C LEU A 11 -13.57 -4.83 -9.37
N TYR A 12 -14.35 -4.28 -8.44
CA TYR A 12 -13.87 -3.36 -7.39
C TYR A 12 -12.79 -4.01 -6.51
N THR A 13 -13.00 -5.26 -6.07
CA THR A 13 -12.00 -5.99 -5.28
C THR A 13 -10.72 -6.30 -6.07
N ARG A 14 -10.81 -6.57 -7.37
CA ARG A 14 -9.61 -6.70 -8.23
C ARG A 14 -8.84 -5.40 -8.37
N ILE A 15 -9.53 -4.29 -8.65
CA ILE A 15 -8.89 -2.95 -8.71
C ILE A 15 -8.17 -2.67 -7.38
N ALA A 16 -8.83 -2.93 -6.26
CA ALA A 16 -8.25 -2.78 -4.94
C ALA A 16 -6.95 -3.58 -4.77
N SER A 17 -6.97 -4.86 -5.15
CA SER A 17 -5.79 -5.73 -5.05
C SER A 17 -4.62 -5.26 -5.91
N LEU A 18 -4.91 -4.77 -7.13
CA LEU A 18 -3.89 -4.24 -8.05
C LEU A 18 -3.25 -2.97 -7.50
N LEU A 19 -4.06 -2.01 -7.07
CA LEU A 19 -3.56 -0.74 -6.51
C LEU A 19 -2.72 -0.98 -5.26
N THR A 20 -3.18 -1.87 -4.37
CA THR A 20 -2.46 -2.24 -3.15
C THR A 20 -1.15 -2.95 -3.49
N GLY A 21 -1.16 -3.90 -4.44
CA GLY A 21 0.02 -4.63 -4.89
C GLY A 21 1.07 -3.72 -5.55
N ILE A 22 0.65 -2.78 -6.40
CA ILE A 22 1.56 -1.80 -7.02
C ILE A 22 2.20 -0.91 -5.96
N ALA A 23 1.41 -0.44 -4.99
CA ALA A 23 1.95 0.37 -3.90
C ALA A 23 3.00 -0.41 -3.09
N LEU A 24 2.69 -1.66 -2.72
CA LEU A 24 3.60 -2.55 -2.01
C LEU A 24 4.90 -2.82 -2.77
N LEU A 25 4.81 -3.02 -4.09
CA LEU A 25 6.00 -3.23 -4.92
C LEU A 25 6.87 -1.97 -4.96
N ALA A 26 6.28 -0.80 -5.16
CA ALA A 26 7.01 0.48 -5.19
C ALA A 26 7.72 0.75 -3.85
N ILE A 27 7.02 0.48 -2.75
CA ILE A 27 7.50 0.49 -1.38
C ILE A 27 8.71 -0.43 -1.19
N PHE A 28 8.61 -1.68 -1.65
CA PHE A 28 9.66 -2.68 -1.49
C PHE A 28 10.92 -2.28 -2.27
N VAL A 29 10.74 -1.79 -3.50
CA VAL A 29 11.84 -1.27 -4.32
C VAL A 29 12.51 -0.05 -3.66
N TYR A 30 11.72 0.85 -3.07
CA TYR A 30 12.25 1.99 -2.30
C TYR A 30 13.12 1.52 -1.14
N GLN A 31 12.66 0.50 -0.40
CA GLN A 31 13.40 -0.04 0.75
C GLN A 31 14.72 -0.68 0.31
N MET A 32 14.72 -1.45 -0.78
CA MET A 32 15.94 -2.04 -1.36
C MET A 32 16.94 -0.97 -1.82
N LEU A 33 16.47 0.09 -2.49
CA LEU A 33 17.32 1.21 -2.89
C LEU A 33 17.90 1.95 -1.69
N TYR A 34 17.10 2.10 -0.63
CA TYR A 34 17.55 2.78 0.57
C TYR A 34 18.61 1.96 1.32
N ASP A 35 18.39 0.66 1.51
CA ASP A 35 19.37 -0.25 2.15
C ASP A 35 20.68 -0.30 1.37
N TYR A 36 20.60 -0.31 0.03
CA TYR A 36 21.77 -0.16 -0.84
C TYR A 36 22.54 1.14 -0.55
N VAL A 37 21.85 2.28 -0.43
CA VAL A 37 22.51 3.56 -0.11
C VAL A 37 23.13 3.57 1.29
N ILE A 38 22.52 2.93 2.29
CA ILE A 38 23.13 2.78 3.62
C ILE A 38 24.43 1.98 3.53
N GLN A 39 24.41 0.85 2.82
CA GLN A 39 25.53 -0.09 2.79
C GLN A 39 26.71 0.40 1.94
N TYR A 40 26.43 1.04 0.80
CA TYR A 40 27.46 1.39 -0.19
C TYR A 40 27.72 2.89 -0.30
N GLY A 41 26.97 3.71 0.42
CA GLY A 41 26.97 5.16 0.26
C GLY A 41 26.30 5.59 -1.05
N GLY A 42 25.90 6.86 -1.12
CA GLY A 42 25.26 7.43 -2.30
C GLY A 42 24.16 8.42 -1.96
N THR A 43 23.42 8.84 -2.97
CA THR A 43 22.30 9.78 -2.81
C THR A 43 21.05 9.03 -2.38
N TYR A 44 20.43 9.47 -1.29
CA TYR A 44 19.18 8.87 -0.80
C TYR A 44 18.09 8.86 -1.88
N PRO A 45 17.33 7.75 -2.02
CA PRO A 45 16.24 7.67 -2.97
C PRO A 45 15.16 8.70 -2.63
N SER A 46 14.55 9.28 -3.67
CA SER A 46 13.51 10.31 -3.54
C SER A 46 12.32 9.79 -2.72
N GLY A 47 11.91 10.56 -1.71
CA GLY A 47 10.69 10.30 -0.92
C GLY A 47 9.40 10.39 -1.74
N GLY A 48 9.47 10.80 -3.02
CA GLY A 48 8.33 10.82 -3.93
C GLY A 48 7.68 9.45 -4.13
N ILE A 49 8.46 8.36 -4.01
CA ILE A 49 7.91 6.99 -4.10
C ILE A 49 6.95 6.71 -2.93
N LEU A 50 7.25 7.21 -1.73
CA LEU A 50 6.37 7.10 -0.57
C LEU A 50 5.11 7.96 -0.74
N LEU A 51 5.28 9.18 -1.24
CA LEU A 51 4.16 10.10 -1.51
C LEU A 51 3.18 9.54 -2.56
N ILE A 52 3.66 8.82 -3.57
CA ILE A 52 2.82 8.21 -4.62
C ILE A 52 2.18 6.89 -4.13
N SER A 53 2.86 6.15 -3.25
CA SER A 53 2.33 4.90 -2.69
C SER A 53 1.13 5.13 -1.77
N TRP A 54 1.06 6.28 -1.10
CA TRP A 54 -0.04 6.66 -0.20
C TRP A 54 -1.41 6.74 -0.89
N PRO A 55 -1.57 7.51 -1.99
CA PRO A 55 -2.80 7.53 -2.76
C PRO A 55 -3.17 6.14 -3.25
N LEU A 56 -2.21 5.36 -3.75
CA LEU A 56 -2.45 4.00 -4.26
C LEU A 56 -3.02 3.07 -3.18
N LEU A 57 -2.45 3.09 -1.96
CA LEU A 57 -2.97 2.33 -0.82
C LEU A 57 -4.36 2.82 -0.39
N SER A 58 -4.56 4.14 -0.37
CA SER A 58 -5.85 4.75 0.03
C SER A 58 -6.96 4.40 -0.96
N PHE A 59 -6.70 4.53 -2.27
CA PHE A 59 -7.62 4.08 -3.30
C PHE A 59 -7.83 2.57 -3.24
N GLY A 60 -6.77 1.78 -3.02
CA GLY A 60 -6.88 0.34 -2.79
C GLY A 60 -7.87 0.00 -1.66
N ALA A 61 -7.76 0.65 -0.52
CA ALA A 61 -8.66 0.47 0.62
C ALA A 61 -10.10 0.88 0.30
N VAL A 62 -10.30 2.03 -0.37
CA VAL A 62 -11.63 2.52 -0.77
C VAL A 62 -12.29 1.53 -1.73
N PHE A 63 -11.65 1.19 -2.85
CA PHE A 63 -12.18 0.25 -3.83
C PHE A 63 -12.42 -1.14 -3.19
N GLY A 64 -11.55 -1.57 -2.29
CA GLY A 64 -11.68 -2.84 -1.57
C GLY A 64 -12.91 -2.85 -0.67
N SER A 65 -13.14 -1.77 0.08
CA SER A 65 -14.31 -1.62 0.94
C SER A 65 -15.63 -1.59 0.15
N TYR A 66 -15.65 -0.90 -1.00
CA TYR A 66 -16.81 -0.87 -1.90
C TYR A 66 -17.12 -2.24 -2.48
N GLY A 67 -16.10 -2.94 -2.99
CA GLY A 67 -16.25 -4.30 -3.52
C GLY A 67 -16.71 -5.30 -2.47
N ALA A 68 -16.13 -5.24 -1.26
CA ALA A 68 -16.51 -6.09 -0.13
C ALA A 68 -17.95 -5.85 0.34
N ARG A 69 -18.40 -4.58 0.38
CA ARG A 69 -19.79 -4.22 0.66
C ARG A 69 -20.76 -4.80 -0.36
N MET A 70 -20.43 -4.72 -1.66
CA MET A 70 -21.24 -5.29 -2.74
C MET A 70 -21.33 -6.82 -2.65
N LEU A 71 -20.25 -7.48 -2.21
CA LEU A 71 -20.16 -8.93 -2.03
C LEU A 71 -20.71 -9.42 -0.67
N ARG A 72 -21.18 -8.51 0.21
CA ARG A 72 -21.59 -8.82 1.61
C ARG A 72 -20.55 -9.59 2.43
N SER A 73 -19.26 -9.50 2.07
CA SER A 73 -18.20 -10.21 2.78
C SER A 73 -17.58 -9.32 3.86
N ARG A 74 -17.78 -9.68 5.13
CA ARG A 74 -17.18 -8.97 6.29
C ARG A 74 -15.66 -9.14 6.36
N ILE A 75 -15.16 -10.32 5.98
CA ILE A 75 -13.73 -10.64 5.97
C ILE A 75 -13.01 -9.80 4.90
N ALA A 76 -13.62 -9.65 3.72
CA ALA A 76 -13.07 -8.81 2.66
C ALA A 76 -13.08 -7.31 2.98
N LEU A 77 -13.76 -6.90 4.05
CA LEU A 77 -13.83 -5.51 4.53
C LEU A 77 -12.72 -5.20 5.55
N ALA A 78 -12.44 -6.14 6.45
CA ALA A 78 -11.46 -5.95 7.51
C ALA A 78 -10.02 -6.08 7.02
N VAL A 79 -9.75 -7.03 6.12
CA VAL A 79 -8.39 -7.31 5.61
C VAL A 79 -7.74 -6.11 4.91
N PRO A 80 -8.36 -5.44 3.92
CA PRO A 80 -7.71 -4.31 3.25
C PRO A 80 -7.45 -3.14 4.21
N ILE A 81 -8.37 -2.83 5.12
CA ILE A 81 -8.20 -1.76 6.10
C ILE A 81 -7.06 -2.09 7.08
N ALA A 82 -7.07 -3.30 7.65
CA ALA A 82 -6.03 -3.74 8.57
C ALA A 82 -4.65 -3.81 7.90
N SER A 83 -4.58 -4.29 6.65
CA SER A 83 -3.35 -4.32 5.87
C SER A 83 -2.83 -2.90 5.59
N SER A 84 -3.71 -1.98 5.16
CA SER A 84 -3.33 -0.58 4.94
C SER A 84 -2.79 0.06 6.22
N ILE A 85 -3.49 -0.12 7.35
CA ILE A 85 -3.05 0.44 8.65
C ILE A 85 -1.72 -0.18 9.07
N THR A 86 -1.58 -1.50 9.02
CA THR A 86 -0.34 -2.21 9.42
C THR A 86 0.84 -1.72 8.59
N LEU A 87 0.67 -1.63 7.27
CA LEU A 87 1.70 -1.12 6.37
C LEU A 87 2.05 0.32 6.71
N PHE A 88 1.05 1.18 6.92
CA PHE A 88 1.28 2.58 7.26
C PHE A 88 2.05 2.75 8.58
N THR A 89 1.69 1.94 9.57
CA THR A 89 2.33 1.95 10.89
C THR A 89 3.78 1.49 10.77
N PHE A 90 4.01 0.40 10.02
CA PHE A 90 5.35 -0.08 9.68
C PHE A 90 6.17 0.99 8.95
N PHE A 91 5.56 1.71 8.01
CA PHE A 91 6.20 2.80 7.28
C PHE A 91 6.64 3.96 8.16
N ILE A 92 5.76 4.42 9.05
CA ILE A 92 6.09 5.50 10.00
C ILE A 92 7.23 5.04 10.91
N GLN A 93 7.13 3.84 11.47
CA GLN A 93 8.20 3.29 12.32
C GLN A 93 9.53 3.19 11.56
N TRP A 94 9.49 2.77 10.30
CA TRP A 94 10.68 2.65 9.46
C TRP A 94 11.30 4.01 9.10
N GLU A 95 10.53 4.98 8.62
CA GLU A 95 11.01 6.36 8.35
C GLU A 95 11.63 7.00 9.60
N TRP A 96 11.02 6.81 10.77
CA TRP A 96 11.56 7.27 12.04
C TRP A 96 12.87 6.57 12.38
N CYS A 97 12.92 5.24 12.26
CA CYS A 97 14.14 4.47 12.48
C CYS A 97 15.27 4.91 11.52
N LEU A 98 14.94 5.20 10.27
CA LEU A 98 15.92 5.69 9.29
C LEU A 98 16.47 7.07 9.63
N ARG A 99 15.62 8.00 10.11
CA ARG A 99 16.08 9.35 10.48
C ARG A 99 16.88 9.37 11.79
N TYR A 100 16.55 8.50 12.73
CA TYR A 100 17.04 8.60 14.10
C TYR A 100 17.94 7.45 14.55
N CYS A 101 17.92 6.29 13.88
CA CYS A 101 18.73 5.12 14.23
C CYS A 101 19.88 4.86 13.23
N ALA A 102 19.71 5.21 11.95
CA ALA A 102 20.73 4.98 10.91
C ALA A 102 21.73 6.14 10.74
N ARG A 103 21.53 7.27 11.44
CA ARG A 103 22.54 8.32 11.59
C ARG A 103 23.19 8.19 12.97
N PRO A 104 24.44 7.71 13.09
CA PRO A 104 25.26 8.02 14.26
C PRO A 104 25.57 9.51 14.34
#